data_AF-A0A4Y8SWQ4-F1
#
_entry.id   AF-A0A4Y8SWQ4-F1
#
_cell.length_a   1.000
_cell.length_b   1.000
_cell.length_c   1.000
_cell.angle_alpha   90.00
_cell.angle_beta   90.00
_cell.angle_gamma   90.00
#
_symmetry.space_group_name_H-M   'P 1'
#
loop_
_entity.id
_entity.type
_entity.pdbx_description
1 polymer ?
#
loop_
_entity_poly.entity_id
_entity_poly.type
_entity_poly.pdbx_seq_one_letter_code
_entity_poly.pdbx_strand_id
1 'polypeptide(L)'
;MLDSCQNAQERWGGVHKLIDRWLEERQDLVQAFRALRDAKPAFADKEKNRDFCAVLVDYVSAWHFEVSEQLVSEAKAFGDTGALELAKQINPRIDDSTQIALAFNDHCEKGECRDTERFAEKLAKLGGLLHERFELEDCLIEVLHNAHKQEDAVQA
;
A
#
# COMPACT_ATOMS: atom_id res chain seq x y z
N MET A 1 25.18 -13.80 -19.61
CA MET A 1 25.35 -15.10 -18.94
C MET A 1 25.76 -14.77 -17.51
N LEU A 2 25.06 -15.37 -16.52
CA LEU A 2 25.21 -15.19 -15.06
C LEU A 2 24.40 -14.03 -14.45
N ASP A 3 23.10 -14.25 -14.24
CA ASP A 3 22.31 -13.43 -13.28
C ASP A 3 21.26 -14.31 -12.59
N SER A 4 21.70 -15.45 -12.05
CA SER A 4 20.76 -16.49 -11.62
C SER A 4 21.22 -17.29 -10.40
N CYS A 5 21.94 -16.65 -9.48
CA CYS A 5 22.12 -17.14 -8.12
C CYS A 5 22.22 -15.95 -7.14
N GLN A 6 21.18 -15.11 -7.05
CA GLN A 6 20.98 -14.36 -5.82
C GLN A 6 20.54 -15.38 -4.77
N ASN A 7 21.31 -15.51 -3.68
CA ASN A 7 20.90 -16.37 -2.58
C ASN A 7 19.60 -15.83 -1.95
N ALA A 8 18.84 -16.68 -1.25
CA ALA A 8 17.58 -16.27 -0.63
C ALA A 8 17.76 -15.06 0.30
N GLN A 9 18.92 -14.95 0.94
CA GLN A 9 19.28 -13.88 1.88
C GLN A 9 19.47 -12.50 1.22
N GLU A 10 20.11 -12.44 0.05
CA GLU A 10 20.28 -11.20 -0.74
C GLU A 10 18.94 -10.73 -1.30
N ARG A 11 18.08 -11.68 -1.69
CA ARG A 11 16.70 -11.38 -2.09
C ARG A 11 15.89 -10.84 -0.92
N TRP A 12 15.87 -11.56 0.20
CA TRP A 12 15.16 -11.15 1.42
C TRP A 12 15.60 -9.75 1.88
N GLY A 13 16.92 -9.48 1.91
CA GLY A 13 17.44 -8.16 2.26
C GLY A 13 17.08 -7.05 1.24
N GLY A 14 16.86 -7.41 -0.03
CA GLY A 14 16.34 -6.49 -1.05
C GLY A 14 14.85 -6.20 -0.86
N VAL A 15 14.04 -7.23 -0.61
CA VAL A 15 12.60 -7.12 -0.33
C VAL A 15 12.37 -6.33 0.96
N HIS A 16 13.18 -6.56 1.99
CA HIS A 16 13.09 -5.81 3.25
C HIS A 16 13.25 -4.30 3.05
N LYS A 17 14.28 -3.89 2.29
CA LYS A 17 14.53 -2.47 1.97
C LYS A 17 13.43 -1.85 1.12
N LEU A 18 12.82 -2.64 0.24
CA LEU A 18 11.66 -2.21 -0.54
C LEU A 18 10.47 -1.94 0.38
N ILE A 19 10.17 -2.86 1.30
CA ILE A 19 9.10 -2.71 2.28
C ILE A 19 9.34 -1.48 3.16
N ASP A 20 10.56 -1.28 3.67
CA ASP A 20 10.90 -0.11 4.49
C ASP A 20 10.58 1.21 3.77
N ARG A 21 11.02 1.35 2.51
CA ARG A 21 10.73 2.54 1.70
C ARG A 21 9.22 2.74 1.49
N TRP A 22 8.50 1.67 1.19
CA TRP A 22 7.07 1.75 0.96
C TRP A 22 6.29 2.08 2.25
N LEU A 23 6.78 1.66 3.42
CA LEU A 23 6.24 2.08 4.71
C LEU A 23 6.50 3.57 5.00
N GLU A 24 7.61 4.14 4.51
CA GLU A 24 7.83 5.59 4.51
C GLU A 24 6.78 6.30 3.63
N GLU A 25 6.50 5.79 2.43
CA GLU A 25 5.43 6.32 1.57
C GLU A 25 4.04 6.25 2.24
N ARG A 26 3.77 5.18 3.00
CA ARG A 26 2.55 5.09 3.83
C ARG A 26 2.49 6.23 4.85
N GLN A 27 3.62 6.52 5.50
CA GLN A 27 3.69 7.60 6.48
C GLN A 27 3.42 8.96 5.81
N ASP A 28 3.96 9.20 4.61
CA ASP A 28 3.69 10.40 3.83
C ASP A 28 2.22 10.53 3.44
N LEU A 29 1.58 9.42 3.02
CA LEU A 29 0.15 9.37 2.75
C LEU A 29 -0.68 9.75 3.99
N VAL A 30 -0.34 9.20 5.16
CA VAL A 30 -1.03 9.52 6.42
C VAL A 30 -0.87 10.99 6.79
N GLN A 31 0.31 11.57 6.58
CA GLN A 31 0.56 12.99 6.82
C GLN A 31 -0.26 13.87 5.85
N ALA A 32 -0.24 13.55 4.56
CA ALA A 32 -1.01 14.26 3.54
C ALA A 32 -2.53 14.18 3.81
N PHE A 33 -3.03 13.01 4.23
CA PHE A 33 -4.43 12.83 4.63
C PHE A 33 -4.82 13.75 5.79
N ARG A 34 -3.99 13.80 6.85
CA ARG A 34 -4.23 14.66 8.02
C ARG A 34 -4.22 16.13 7.64
N ALA A 35 -3.22 16.54 6.85
CA ALA A 35 -3.12 17.92 6.35
C ALA A 35 -4.36 18.32 5.55
N LEU A 36 -4.86 17.44 4.67
CA LEU A 36 -6.07 17.68 3.89
C LEU A 36 -7.32 17.75 4.77
N ARG A 37 -7.46 16.84 5.74
CA ARG A 37 -8.59 16.80 6.69
C ARG A 37 -8.67 18.06 7.56
N ASP A 38 -7.53 18.56 8.03
CA ASP A 38 -7.48 19.65 9.01
C ASP A 38 -7.55 21.05 8.36
N ALA A 39 -7.36 21.13 7.05
CA ALA A 39 -7.39 22.39 6.33
C ALA A 39 -8.85 22.81 6.03
N LYS A 40 -9.43 23.71 6.85
CA LYS A 40 -10.78 24.28 6.68
C LYS A 40 -10.76 25.76 6.23
N PRO A 41 -11.61 26.20 5.26
CA PRO A 41 -12.37 25.40 4.31
C PRO A 41 -11.46 25.07 3.11
N ALA A 42 -10.34 24.40 3.34
CA ALA A 42 -9.37 24.08 2.29
C ALA A 42 -9.75 22.85 1.47
N PHE A 43 -10.91 22.23 1.73
CA PHE A 43 -11.51 21.23 0.83
C PHE A 43 -11.76 21.76 -0.59
N ALA A 44 -11.85 23.10 -0.74
CA ALA A 44 -11.97 23.78 -2.03
C ALA A 44 -10.63 24.08 -2.71
N ASP A 45 -9.49 23.78 -2.05
CA ASP A 45 -8.17 24.00 -2.62
C ASP A 45 -7.78 22.83 -3.53
N LYS A 46 -7.90 23.09 -4.84
CA LYS A 46 -7.59 22.10 -5.87
C LYS A 46 -6.14 21.63 -5.83
N GLU A 47 -5.21 22.48 -5.40
CA GLU A 47 -3.80 22.10 -5.34
C GLU A 47 -3.57 21.09 -4.22
N LYS A 48 -4.12 21.35 -3.02
CA LYS A 48 -4.04 20.40 -1.90
C LYS A 48 -4.71 19.06 -2.20
N ASN A 49 -5.86 19.09 -2.87
CA ASN A 49 -6.54 17.87 -3.30
C ASN A 49 -5.67 17.07 -4.29
N ARG A 50 -5.07 17.75 -5.27
CA ARG A 50 -4.17 17.13 -6.26
C ARG A 50 -2.94 16.52 -5.59
N ASP A 51 -2.30 17.25 -4.69
CA ASP A 51 -1.07 16.80 -4.04
C ASP A 51 -1.35 15.57 -3.16
N PHE A 52 -2.47 15.56 -2.41
CA PHE A 52 -2.91 14.36 -1.70
C PHE A 52 -3.22 13.19 -2.65
N CYS A 53 -3.93 13.44 -3.75
CA CYS A 53 -4.27 12.38 -4.69
C CYS A 53 -3.05 11.79 -5.40
N ALA A 54 -2.01 12.60 -5.68
CA ALA A 54 -0.75 12.10 -6.22
C ALA A 54 -0.12 11.07 -5.26
N VAL A 55 0.06 11.44 -3.99
CA VAL A 55 0.61 10.54 -2.96
C VAL A 55 -0.28 9.29 -2.77
N LEU A 56 -1.60 9.45 -2.79
CA LEU A 56 -2.54 8.33 -2.70
C LEU A 56 -2.37 7.36 -3.86
N VAL A 57 -2.36 7.85 -5.10
CA VAL A 57 -2.25 7.01 -6.29
C VAL A 57 -0.88 6.33 -6.35
N ASP A 58 0.20 7.05 -6.03
CA ASP A 58 1.55 6.49 -5.98
C ASP A 58 1.63 5.34 -4.97
N TYR A 59 1.16 5.57 -3.73
CA TYR A 59 1.15 4.55 -2.68
C TYR A 59 0.37 3.29 -3.08
N VAL A 60 -0.87 3.46 -3.58
CA VAL A 60 -1.69 2.30 -3.92
C VAL A 60 -1.18 1.55 -5.15
N SER A 61 -0.48 2.24 -6.06
CA SER A 61 0.12 1.65 -7.26
C SER A 61 1.40 0.89 -6.92
N ALA A 62 2.26 1.44 -6.05
CA ALA A 62 3.49 0.79 -5.60
C ALA A 62 3.22 -0.59 -4.97
N TRP A 63 2.09 -0.74 -4.26
CA TRP A 63 1.65 -2.04 -3.76
C TRP A 63 1.47 -3.09 -4.89
N HIS A 64 0.74 -2.74 -5.95
CA HIS A 64 0.39 -3.68 -7.01
C HIS A 64 1.53 -3.97 -7.98
N PHE A 65 2.39 -2.98 -8.24
CA PHE A 65 3.42 -3.08 -9.27
C PHE A 65 4.83 -3.36 -8.74
N GLU A 66 5.03 -3.29 -7.42
CA GLU A 66 6.35 -3.53 -6.83
C GLU A 66 6.25 -4.45 -5.61
N VAL A 67 5.59 -4.00 -4.53
CA VAL A 67 5.63 -4.69 -3.23
C VAL A 67 5.00 -6.08 -3.28
N SER A 68 3.77 -6.19 -3.78
CA SER A 68 3.05 -7.48 -3.80
C SER A 68 3.74 -8.53 -4.67
N GLU A 69 4.35 -8.12 -5.79
CA GLU A 69 5.11 -9.04 -6.66
C GLU A 69 6.32 -9.60 -5.91
N GLN A 70 7.08 -8.73 -5.21
CA GLN A 70 8.24 -9.16 -4.44
C GLN A 70 7.87 -10.07 -3.28
N LEU A 71 6.82 -9.74 -2.51
CA LEU A 71 6.32 -10.59 -1.43
C LEU A 71 5.89 -11.98 -1.92
N VAL A 72 5.16 -12.04 -3.04
CA VAL A 72 4.73 -13.31 -3.64
C VAL A 72 5.92 -14.09 -4.21
N SER A 73 6.90 -13.41 -4.80
CA SER A 73 8.13 -14.02 -5.30
C SER A 73 8.95 -14.64 -4.16
N GLU A 74 9.05 -13.95 -3.03
CA GLU A 74 9.72 -14.44 -1.84
C GLU A 74 9.04 -15.69 -1.28
N ALA A 75 7.74 -15.64 -1.02
CA ALA A 75 6.98 -16.81 -0.55
C ALA A 75 7.10 -18.02 -1.49
N LYS A 76 7.15 -17.80 -2.81
CA LYS A 76 7.43 -18.87 -3.79
C LYS A 76 8.84 -19.44 -3.65
N ALA A 77 9.84 -18.60 -3.39
CA ALA A 77 11.24 -19.03 -3.22
C ALA A 77 11.42 -19.91 -1.97
N PHE A 78 10.68 -19.61 -0.89
CA PHE A 78 10.65 -20.42 0.33
C PHE A 78 9.67 -21.61 0.26
N GLY A 79 8.85 -21.70 -0.79
CA GLY A 79 7.88 -22.79 -0.96
C GLY A 79 6.66 -22.67 -0.03
N ASP A 80 6.37 -21.48 0.47
CA ASP A 80 5.29 -21.22 1.42
C ASP A 80 3.92 -21.15 0.74
N THR A 81 3.40 -22.32 0.41
CA THR A 81 2.07 -22.45 -0.21
C THR A 81 0.94 -21.93 0.68
N GLY A 82 1.10 -21.95 2.01
CA GLY A 82 0.09 -21.45 2.94
C GLY A 82 -0.05 -19.93 2.86
N ALA A 83 1.08 -19.22 2.89
CA ALA A 83 1.10 -17.77 2.75
C ALA A 83 0.58 -17.31 1.37
N LEU A 84 0.89 -18.06 0.31
CA LEU A 84 0.36 -17.77 -1.04
C LEU A 84 -1.16 -17.92 -1.12
N GLU A 85 -1.77 -18.90 -0.45
CA GLU A 85 -3.22 -19.04 -0.41
C GLU A 85 -3.89 -17.95 0.42
N LEU A 86 -3.27 -17.51 1.52
CA LEU A 86 -3.77 -16.37 2.30
C LEU A 86 -3.71 -15.07 1.48
N ALA A 87 -2.62 -14.86 0.73
CA ALA A 87 -2.49 -13.71 -0.17
C ALA A 87 -3.63 -13.63 -1.19
N LYS A 88 -4.02 -14.77 -1.77
CA LYS A 88 -5.18 -14.84 -2.70
C LYS A 88 -6.50 -14.47 -2.06
N GLN A 89 -6.68 -14.71 -0.76
CA GLN A 89 -7.90 -14.37 -0.03
C GLN A 89 -7.96 -12.89 0.36
N ILE A 90 -6.80 -12.28 0.64
CA ILE A 90 -6.72 -10.88 1.06
C ILE A 90 -6.72 -9.91 -0.12
N ASN A 91 -6.02 -10.25 -1.22
CA ASN A 91 -5.84 -9.36 -2.38
C ASN A 91 -7.15 -8.74 -2.91
N PRO A 92 -8.28 -9.46 -3.03
CA PRO A 92 -9.54 -8.86 -3.49
C PRO A 92 -10.00 -7.66 -2.66
N ARG A 93 -9.77 -7.66 -1.34
CA ARG A 93 -10.12 -6.52 -0.48
C ARG A 93 -9.18 -5.34 -0.67
N ILE A 94 -7.90 -5.61 -0.96
CA ILE A 94 -6.93 -4.57 -1.31
C ILE A 94 -7.27 -3.96 -2.69
N ASP A 95 -7.69 -4.79 -3.65
CA ASP A 95 -8.16 -4.34 -4.96
C ASP A 95 -9.37 -3.41 -4.83
N ASP A 96 -10.36 -3.79 -4.02
CA ASP A 96 -11.53 -2.95 -3.72
C ASP A 96 -11.12 -1.59 -3.13
N SER A 97 -10.20 -1.59 -2.16
CA SER A 97 -9.67 -0.35 -1.58
C SER A 97 -8.98 0.54 -2.64
N THR A 98 -8.28 -0.08 -3.58
CA THR A 98 -7.57 0.60 -4.68
C THR A 98 -8.57 1.25 -5.63
N GLN A 99 -9.64 0.55 -6.00
CA GLN A 99 -10.70 1.13 -6.84
C GLN A 99 -11.35 2.34 -6.19
N ILE A 100 -11.53 2.32 -4.87
CA ILE A 100 -12.11 3.46 -4.15
C ILE A 100 -11.13 4.64 -4.08
N ALA A 101 -9.84 4.37 -3.91
CA ALA A 101 -8.80 5.40 -3.98
C ALA A 101 -8.75 6.08 -5.36
N LEU A 102 -8.80 5.30 -6.45
CA LEU A 102 -8.86 5.82 -7.81
C LEU A 102 -10.14 6.62 -8.06
N ALA A 103 -11.30 6.13 -7.61
CA ALA A 103 -12.56 6.88 -7.72
C ALA A 103 -12.54 8.20 -6.93
N PHE A 104 -11.77 8.28 -5.83
CA PHE A 104 -11.55 9.51 -5.10
C PHE A 104 -10.65 10.49 -5.90
N ASN A 105 -9.56 9.99 -6.50
CA ASN A 105 -8.72 10.79 -7.40
C ASN A 105 -9.54 11.40 -8.55
N ASP A 106 -10.32 10.58 -9.25
CA ASP A 106 -11.18 11.01 -10.37
C ASP A 106 -12.17 12.10 -9.94
N HIS A 107 -12.73 11.99 -8.73
CA HIS A 107 -13.64 12.98 -8.18
C HIS A 107 -12.93 14.32 -7.92
N CYS A 108 -11.67 14.29 -7.48
CA CYS A 108 -10.84 15.47 -7.30
C CYS A 108 -10.47 16.14 -8.63
N GLU A 109 -10.06 15.35 -9.62
CA GLU A 109 -9.69 15.85 -10.96
C GLU A 109 -10.85 16.54 -11.67
N LYS A 110 -12.07 16.00 -11.55
CA LYS A 110 -13.28 16.58 -12.16
C LYS A 110 -13.71 17.90 -11.52
N GLY A 111 -13.08 18.30 -10.41
CA GLY A 111 -13.43 19.54 -9.70
C GLY A 111 -14.81 19.49 -9.04
N GLU A 112 -15.29 18.29 -8.71
CA GLU A 112 -16.56 18.05 -8.03
C GLU A 112 -16.47 18.30 -6.52
N CYS A 113 -15.30 18.70 -6.00
CA CYS A 113 -15.03 19.04 -4.59
C CYS A 113 -15.68 20.37 -4.11
N ARG A 114 -16.64 20.92 -4.85
CA ARG A 114 -17.30 22.19 -4.50
C ARG A 114 -18.26 22.06 -3.33
N ASP A 115 -18.77 20.85 -3.10
CA ASP A 115 -19.58 20.49 -1.95
C ASP A 115 -18.67 19.99 -0.82
N THR A 116 -18.43 20.87 0.16
CA THR A 116 -17.50 20.61 1.25
C THR A 116 -17.96 19.52 2.21
N GLU A 117 -19.28 19.37 2.42
CA GLU A 117 -19.82 18.33 3.30
C GLU A 117 -19.68 16.95 2.63
N ARG A 118 -20.10 16.85 1.38
CA ARG A 118 -19.95 15.61 0.59
C ARG A 118 -18.49 15.22 0.39
N PHE A 119 -17.59 16.19 0.23
CA PHE A 119 -16.15 15.92 0.15
C PHE A 119 -15.61 15.39 1.49
N ALA A 120 -15.99 16.00 2.61
CA ALA A 120 -15.59 15.53 3.93
C ALA A 120 -16.08 14.10 4.22
N GLU A 121 -17.31 13.76 3.81
CA GLU A 121 -17.83 12.38 3.90
C GLU A 121 -17.02 11.39 3.06
N LYS A 122 -16.68 11.75 1.82
CA LYS A 122 -15.83 10.91 0.94
C LYS A 122 -14.44 10.73 1.52
N LEU A 123 -13.84 11.79 2.05
CA LEU A 123 -12.52 11.75 2.69
C LEU A 123 -12.55 10.88 3.95
N ALA A 124 -13.60 10.99 4.78
CA ALA A 124 -13.77 10.14 5.95
C ALA A 124 -13.92 8.66 5.57
N LYS A 125 -14.71 8.36 4.54
CA LYS A 125 -14.84 7.00 3.99
C LYS A 125 -13.51 6.46 3.48
N LEU A 126 -12.76 7.27 2.73
CA LEU A 126 -11.43 6.90 2.26
C LEU A 126 -10.49 6.59 3.43
N GLY A 127 -10.48 7.41 4.48
CA GLY A 127 -9.66 7.18 5.67
C GLY A 127 -9.96 5.85 6.37
N GLY A 128 -11.25 5.49 6.50
CA GLY A 128 -11.64 4.19 7.06
C GLY A 128 -11.15 3.01 6.22
N LEU A 129 -11.22 3.12 4.89
CA LEU A 129 -10.75 2.09 3.97
C LEU A 129 -9.22 1.98 3.93
N LEU A 130 -8.51 3.11 4.00
CA LEU A 130 -7.05 3.11 4.11
C LEU A 130 -6.60 2.43 5.40
N HIS A 131 -7.30 2.64 6.51
CA HIS A 131 -6.99 1.94 7.75
C HIS A 131 -7.16 0.43 7.63
N GLU A 132 -8.29 -0.05 7.08
CA GLU A 132 -8.48 -1.48 6.80
C GLU A 132 -7.41 -2.02 5.85
N ARG A 133 -7.09 -1.27 4.80
CA ARG A 133 -6.05 -1.62 3.83
C ARG A 133 -4.69 -1.80 4.52
N PHE A 134 -4.29 -0.89 5.40
CA PHE A 134 -3.00 -0.99 6.11
C PHE A 134 -2.92 -2.27 6.96
N GLU A 135 -3.99 -2.64 7.66
CA GLU A 135 -4.03 -3.88 8.44
C GLU A 135 -3.90 -5.13 7.55
N LEU A 136 -4.52 -5.11 6.37
CA LEU A 136 -4.41 -6.21 5.40
C LEU A 136 -3.00 -6.30 4.81
N GLU A 137 -2.40 -5.16 4.47
CA GLU A 137 -1.04 -5.09 3.96
C GLU A 137 -0.01 -5.55 5.01
N ASP A 138 -0.20 -5.17 6.27
CA ASP A 138 0.65 -5.60 7.38
C ASP A 138 0.52 -7.11 7.60
N CYS A 139 -0.71 -7.65 7.54
CA CYS A 139 -0.93 -9.09 7.57
C CYS A 139 -0.18 -9.82 6.45
N LEU A 140 -0.17 -9.26 5.24
CA LEU A 140 0.54 -9.85 4.10
C LEU A 140 2.07 -9.77 4.26
N ILE A 141 2.60 -8.66 4.76
CA ILE A 141 4.04 -8.54 5.07
C ILE A 141 4.44 -9.56 6.13
N GLU A 142 3.63 -9.73 7.18
CA GLU A 142 3.92 -10.69 8.25
C GLU A 142 4.02 -12.12 7.72
N VAL A 143 3.04 -12.54 6.90
CA VAL A 143 2.96 -13.93 6.43
C VAL A 143 3.84 -14.22 5.20
N LEU A 144 4.09 -13.25 4.33
CA LEU A 144 4.86 -13.45 3.10
C LEU A 144 6.35 -13.11 3.24
N HIS A 145 6.76 -12.35 4.27
CA HIS A 145 8.14 -11.89 4.44
C HIS A 145 8.71 -12.12 5.83
N ASN A 146 8.02 -11.67 6.89
CA ASN A 146 8.55 -11.82 8.25
C ASN A 146 8.57 -13.27 8.75
N ALA A 147 7.67 -14.11 8.24
CA ALA A 147 7.67 -15.56 8.51
C ALA A 147 9.01 -16.23 8.12
N HIS A 148 9.65 -15.78 7.03
CA HIS A 148 10.89 -16.37 6.52
C HIS A 148 12.14 -15.84 7.25
N LYS A 149 12.01 -14.74 8.02
CA LYS A 149 13.09 -14.17 8.85
C LYS A 149 13.63 -15.16 9.90
N GLN A 150 12.80 -16.08 10.39
CA GLN A 150 13.20 -17.06 11.42
C GLN A 150 13.72 -18.38 10.86
N GLU A 151 13.27 -18.81 9.68
CA GLU A 151 13.76 -20.06 9.06
C GLU A 151 15.25 -19.97 8.71
N ASP A 152 15.73 -18.78 8.36
CA ASP A 152 17.14 -18.52 8.09
C ASP A 152 18.03 -18.62 9.34
N ALA A 153 17.52 -18.31 10.54
CA ALA A 153 18.30 -18.41 11.78
C ALA A 153 18.51 -19.86 12.26
N VAL A 154 17.72 -20.80 11.75
CA VAL A 154 17.77 -22.22 12.12
C VAL A 154 18.58 -23.05 11.11
N GLN A 155 18.85 -22.50 9.90
CA GLN A 155 19.63 -23.17 8.85
C GLN A 155 21.05 -22.62 8.64
N ALA A 156 21.47 -21.60 9.40
CA ALA A 156 22.81 -21.01 9.38
C ALA A 156 23.78 -21.66 10.39
#